data_AF-Q2SG69-F1
#
_entry.id   AF-Q2SG69-F1
#
_cell.length_a   1.000
_cell.length_b   1.000
_cell.length_c   1.000
_cell.angle_alpha   90.00
_cell.angle_beta   90.00
_cell.angle_gamma   90.00
#
_symmetry.space_group_name_H-M   'P 1'
#
loop_
_entity.id
_entity.type
_entity.pdbx_description
1 polymer ?
#
loop_
_entity_poly.entity_id
_entity_poly.type
_entity_poly.pdbx_seq_one_letter_code
_entity_poly.pdbx_strand_id
1 'polypeptide(L)'
;MSNSKASVTVNIADGQGEIEVVDSAFQVVASGFGALKVDLPPGLYKARALAGGGSTESLFMVEPQTNTLTVPLNAVEFANPAPLQESGDWSKRQQTALFDLVESEPEDVGLGLEGGLLLSLRLDAAPDGDEGRSADRLRSAMERLQLRDAMGNQLPDFRRKEIRLPELGLIAVNLKLKAGYYLLGYQNEKEETVLTPFYVVTGWRTQAYFHLQDDGALEYQDFSERAMLMTPSGMGLSHYELRRYLRLTEIARYALLQGRQAITREEMNALLQDKFFNPLFGLFAAHLLLLSPRPNQDLLKTVIHNTAGMLGVDNPDILALGVALAALKGETPFMSLSGVKFPPMLSASWNVLLDQPQMFAANPILREVAARQVAQGPWLAWRLEEEVGGRIVARPGGSALSPQILELTLNISSNILKKMNIFTSNYNFSTADSAPWTVADTTSGPEQDVLEAIKDLACNNPWREIIREQKKATREGVGGLNLTSLQISLLPMLQLIKEQLEEGDDFSLAEFRLMMSGLHVPFVVAAEALQDLTEKLALIAAPSNG
;
A
#
# COMPACT_ATOMS: atom_id res chain seq x y z
N MET A 1 -2.48 -42.47 -38.50
CA MET A 1 -2.27 -42.34 -37.04
C MET A 1 -3.63 -42.03 -36.42
N SER A 2 -4.00 -42.69 -35.32
CA SER A 2 -5.28 -42.45 -34.64
C SER A 2 -5.31 -41.02 -34.07
N ASN A 3 -6.33 -40.24 -34.43
CA ASN A 3 -6.55 -38.87 -33.94
C ASN A 3 -7.29 -38.86 -32.59
N SER A 4 -7.21 -39.94 -31.83
CA SER A 4 -7.90 -40.09 -30.54
C SER A 4 -7.31 -39.12 -29.52
N LYS A 5 -8.10 -38.13 -29.10
CA LYS A 5 -7.77 -37.25 -27.98
C LYS A 5 -8.05 -37.96 -26.65
N ALA A 6 -7.21 -37.73 -25.66
CA ALA A 6 -7.42 -38.16 -24.28
C ALA A 6 -8.12 -37.05 -23.51
N SER A 7 -9.07 -37.39 -22.63
CA SER A 7 -9.66 -36.43 -21.70
C SER A 7 -8.75 -36.26 -20.49
N VAL A 8 -8.07 -35.12 -20.41
CA VAL A 8 -7.09 -34.81 -19.36
C VAL A 8 -7.71 -33.90 -18.32
N THR A 9 -7.57 -34.24 -17.05
CA THR A 9 -8.00 -33.41 -15.90
C THR A 9 -6.79 -32.99 -15.09
N VAL A 10 -6.52 -31.69 -15.02
CA VAL A 10 -5.45 -31.10 -14.21
C VAL A 10 -6.07 -30.48 -12.96
N ASN A 11 -5.58 -30.81 -11.77
CA ASN A 11 -6.16 -30.31 -10.51
C ASN A 11 -5.07 -29.77 -9.58
N ILE A 12 -5.26 -28.57 -9.03
CA ILE A 12 -4.44 -28.02 -7.95
C ILE A 12 -4.92 -28.61 -6.62
N ALA A 13 -4.01 -29.02 -5.75
CA ALA A 13 -4.31 -29.70 -4.49
C ALA A 13 -5.32 -28.95 -3.59
N ASP A 14 -5.24 -27.61 -3.55
CA ASP A 14 -6.14 -26.76 -2.76
C ASP A 14 -7.26 -26.10 -3.60
N GLY A 15 -7.31 -26.40 -4.89
CA GLY A 15 -8.27 -25.83 -5.84
C GLY A 15 -8.11 -24.32 -6.06
N GLN A 16 -6.99 -23.71 -5.67
CA GLN A 16 -6.79 -22.26 -5.75
C GLN A 16 -5.57 -21.91 -6.60
N GLY A 17 -5.84 -21.42 -7.81
CA GLY A 17 -4.86 -20.90 -8.74
C GLY A 17 -5.31 -21.06 -10.19
N GLU A 18 -4.81 -20.19 -11.05
CA GLU A 18 -4.98 -20.30 -12.50
C GLU A 18 -4.16 -21.50 -12.99
N ILE A 19 -4.77 -22.37 -13.79
CA ILE A 19 -4.12 -23.50 -14.44
C ILE A 19 -3.95 -23.18 -15.92
N GLU A 20 -2.77 -23.45 -16.45
CA GLU A 20 -2.49 -23.44 -17.87
C GLU A 20 -1.89 -24.79 -18.28
N VAL A 21 -2.33 -25.30 -19.43
CA VAL A 21 -1.68 -26.42 -20.10
C VAL A 21 -0.96 -25.89 -21.33
N VAL A 22 0.33 -26.17 -21.39
CA VAL A 22 1.25 -25.71 -22.43
C VAL A 22 1.73 -26.91 -23.23
N ASP A 23 1.72 -26.82 -24.56
CA ASP A 23 2.23 -27.87 -25.44
C ASP A 23 3.76 -27.79 -25.66
N SER A 24 4.30 -28.72 -26.45
CA SER A 24 5.73 -28.74 -26.79
C SER A 24 6.19 -27.57 -27.66
N ALA A 25 5.26 -26.80 -28.23
CA ALA A 25 5.54 -25.56 -28.98
C ALA A 25 5.44 -24.31 -28.09
N PHE A 26 5.35 -24.50 -26.76
CA PHE A 26 5.20 -23.45 -25.76
C PHE A 26 3.92 -22.61 -25.94
N GLN A 27 2.88 -23.18 -26.56
CA GLN A 27 1.58 -22.53 -26.68
C GLN A 27 0.65 -22.98 -25.56
N VAL A 28 -0.08 -22.03 -24.96
CA VAL A 28 -1.14 -22.34 -24.00
C VAL A 28 -2.32 -22.93 -24.78
N VAL A 29 -2.54 -24.23 -24.64
CA VAL A 29 -3.61 -24.97 -25.35
C VAL A 29 -4.91 -25.03 -24.57
N ALA A 30 -4.85 -24.82 -23.26
CA ALA A 30 -6.02 -24.66 -22.40
C ALA A 30 -5.64 -23.89 -21.13
N SER A 31 -6.63 -23.20 -20.56
CA SER A 31 -6.53 -22.60 -19.24
C SER A 31 -7.82 -22.82 -18.45
N GLY A 32 -7.70 -22.80 -17.13
CA GLY A 32 -8.80 -23.01 -16.18
C GLY A 32 -8.40 -22.57 -14.78
N PHE A 33 -9.18 -22.95 -13.77
CA PHE A 33 -8.93 -22.55 -12.38
C PHE A 33 -9.24 -23.66 -11.40
N GLY A 34 -8.30 -23.97 -10.52
CA GLY A 34 -8.44 -25.03 -9.50
C GLY A 34 -8.50 -26.45 -10.06
N ALA A 35 -9.35 -26.67 -11.06
CA ALA A 35 -9.46 -27.87 -11.89
C ALA A 35 -9.68 -27.48 -13.35
N LEU A 36 -9.01 -28.16 -14.27
CA LEU A 36 -9.11 -27.96 -15.72
C LEU A 36 -9.30 -29.29 -16.41
N LYS A 37 -10.42 -29.45 -17.13
CA LYS A 37 -10.67 -30.62 -17.99
C LYS A 37 -10.54 -30.22 -19.47
N VAL A 38 -9.68 -30.90 -20.20
CA VAL A 38 -9.35 -30.60 -21.61
C VAL A 38 -9.08 -31.88 -22.39
N ASP A 39 -9.54 -31.96 -23.64
CA ASP A 39 -9.24 -33.06 -24.54
C ASP A 39 -7.96 -32.78 -25.35
N LEU A 40 -6.89 -33.55 -25.11
CA LEU A 40 -5.56 -33.33 -25.69
C LEU A 40 -5.16 -34.48 -26.63
N PRO A 41 -4.55 -34.19 -27.80
CA PRO A 41 -3.94 -35.23 -28.64
C PRO A 41 -2.70 -35.83 -27.96
N PRO A 42 -2.23 -37.01 -28.40
CA PRO A 42 -0.98 -37.59 -27.90
C PRO A 42 0.20 -36.63 -28.06
N GLY A 43 1.01 -36.47 -27.02
CA GLY A 43 2.10 -35.49 -26.98
C GLY A 43 2.65 -35.23 -25.58
N LEU A 44 3.68 -34.39 -25.49
CA LEU A 44 4.26 -33.91 -24.24
C LEU A 44 3.68 -32.54 -23.90
N TYR A 45 3.27 -32.36 -22.65
CA TYR A 45 2.65 -31.15 -22.14
C TYR A 45 3.25 -30.73 -20.80
N LYS A 46 3.06 -29.46 -20.47
CA LYS A 46 3.35 -28.89 -19.16
C LYS A 46 2.07 -28.29 -18.57
N ALA A 47 1.67 -28.76 -17.40
CA ALA A 47 0.68 -28.09 -16.59
C ALA A 47 1.40 -27.09 -15.68
N ARG A 48 0.92 -25.84 -15.64
CA ARG A 48 1.41 -24.78 -14.75
C ARG A 48 0.24 -24.25 -13.94
N ALA A 49 0.43 -24.03 -12.65
CA ALA A 49 -0.50 -23.30 -11.79
C ALA A 49 0.14 -22.01 -11.26
N LEU A 50 -0.65 -20.94 -11.18
CA LEU A 50 -0.24 -19.60 -10.75
C LEU A 50 -1.18 -19.09 -9.65
N ALA A 51 -0.65 -18.56 -8.55
CA ALA A 51 -1.42 -17.91 -7.49
C ALA A 51 -0.50 -17.02 -6.63
N GLY A 52 -0.96 -15.82 -6.27
CA GLY A 52 -0.22 -14.96 -5.32
C GLY A 52 1.23 -14.66 -5.73
N GLY A 53 1.51 -14.56 -7.03
CA GLY A 53 2.88 -14.42 -7.56
C GLY A 53 3.73 -15.69 -7.55
N GLY A 54 3.28 -16.76 -6.89
CA GLY A 54 3.90 -18.09 -6.93
C GLY A 54 3.49 -18.91 -8.14
N SER A 55 4.23 -19.99 -8.40
CA SER A 55 3.88 -20.96 -9.43
C SER A 55 4.30 -22.38 -9.07
N THR A 56 3.55 -23.38 -9.55
CA THR A 56 3.98 -24.78 -9.56
C THR A 56 3.77 -25.36 -10.95
N GLU A 57 4.57 -26.36 -11.33
CA GLU A 57 4.50 -26.95 -12.67
C GLU A 57 4.76 -28.45 -12.65
N SER A 58 4.13 -29.15 -13.59
CA SER A 58 4.26 -30.60 -13.77
C SER A 58 4.28 -30.95 -15.26
N LEU A 59 5.29 -31.72 -15.66
CA LEU A 59 5.38 -32.26 -17.02
C LEU A 59 4.65 -33.59 -17.10
N PHE A 60 3.84 -33.78 -18.15
CA PHE A 60 3.11 -35.02 -18.37
C PHE A 60 3.03 -35.37 -19.85
N MET A 61 2.90 -36.67 -20.13
CA MET A 61 2.79 -37.20 -21.49
C MET A 61 1.41 -37.83 -21.68
N VAL A 62 0.76 -37.50 -22.78
CA VAL A 62 -0.46 -38.17 -23.24
C VAL A 62 -0.05 -39.25 -24.23
N GLU A 63 -0.08 -40.51 -23.80
CA GLU A 63 0.27 -41.64 -24.67
C GLU A 63 -0.84 -41.92 -25.70
N PRO A 64 -0.48 -42.43 -26.89
CA PRO A 64 -1.48 -42.99 -27.80
C PRO A 64 -2.35 -44.02 -27.07
N GLN A 65 -3.67 -43.98 -27.30
CA GLN A 65 -4.67 -44.85 -26.64
C GLN A 65 -5.03 -44.50 -25.18
N THR A 66 -4.46 -43.44 -24.61
CA THR A 66 -4.94 -42.91 -23.33
C THR A 66 -6.36 -42.36 -23.49
N ASN A 67 -7.34 -42.90 -22.76
CA ASN A 67 -8.71 -42.37 -22.78
C ASN A 67 -8.89 -41.23 -21.77
N THR A 68 -8.34 -41.40 -20.57
CA THR A 68 -8.45 -40.44 -19.47
C THR A 68 -7.12 -40.33 -18.73
N LEU A 69 -6.71 -39.11 -18.40
CA LEU A 69 -5.50 -38.84 -17.61
C LEU A 69 -5.81 -37.81 -16.53
N THR A 70 -5.30 -38.02 -15.32
CA THR A 70 -5.38 -37.03 -14.24
C THR A 70 -3.97 -36.56 -13.88
N VAL A 71 -3.77 -35.25 -13.84
CA VAL A 71 -2.49 -34.60 -13.57
C VAL A 71 -2.65 -33.77 -12.29
N PRO A 72 -2.20 -34.26 -11.13
CA PRO A 72 -2.22 -33.46 -9.90
C PRO A 72 -1.10 -32.41 -9.95
N LEU A 73 -1.44 -31.20 -9.50
CA LEU A 73 -0.52 -30.13 -9.17
C LEU A 73 -0.54 -29.90 -7.67
N ASN A 74 0.61 -29.55 -7.10
CA ASN A 74 0.69 -29.13 -5.71
C ASN A 74 -0.06 -27.80 -5.50
N ALA A 75 -0.36 -27.46 -4.25
CA ALA A 75 -0.79 -26.11 -3.92
C ALA A 75 0.29 -25.12 -4.36
N VAL A 76 -0.09 -24.00 -4.96
CA VAL A 76 0.88 -22.97 -5.34
C VAL A 76 1.42 -22.34 -4.06
N GLU A 77 2.73 -22.47 -3.86
CA GLU A 77 3.44 -21.82 -2.77
C GLU A 77 3.81 -20.39 -3.17
N PHE A 78 3.56 -19.46 -2.25
CA PHE A 78 4.00 -18.07 -2.36
C PHE A 78 4.36 -17.54 -0.98
N ALA A 79 5.19 -16.50 -0.93
CA ALA A 79 5.55 -15.85 0.31
C ALA A 79 4.30 -15.22 0.93
N ASN A 80 3.97 -15.59 2.17
CA ASN A 80 2.85 -15.02 2.90
C ASN A 80 3.30 -14.65 4.31
N PRO A 81 3.05 -13.42 4.77
CA PRO A 81 3.29 -13.05 6.15
C PRO A 81 2.54 -13.88 7.19
N ALA A 82 1.38 -14.43 6.84
CA ALA A 82 0.73 -15.47 7.61
C ALA A 82 1.33 -16.86 7.25
N PRO A 83 1.57 -17.74 8.23
CA PRO A 83 2.11 -19.09 8.03
C PRO A 83 1.06 -19.99 7.32
N LEU A 84 0.91 -19.81 6.02
CA LEU A 84 0.05 -20.65 5.17
C LEU A 84 0.75 -21.89 4.62
N GLN A 85 2.08 -21.88 4.59
CA GLN A 85 2.86 -22.98 4.04
C GLN A 85 2.87 -24.16 5.01
N GLU A 86 2.62 -25.36 4.50
CA GLU A 86 2.75 -26.62 5.25
C GLU A 86 4.11 -27.30 4.99
N SER A 87 5.12 -26.52 4.62
CA SER A 87 6.48 -27.02 4.39
C SER A 87 7.14 -27.33 5.74
N GLY A 88 6.93 -28.55 6.23
CA GLY A 88 7.58 -29.09 7.43
C GLY A 88 6.78 -29.00 8.73
N ASP A 89 7.25 -29.70 9.76
CA ASP A 89 6.59 -29.77 11.07
C ASP A 89 6.59 -28.41 11.79
N TRP A 90 7.59 -27.57 11.55
CA TRP A 90 7.76 -26.29 12.23
C TRP A 90 6.71 -25.24 11.79
N SER A 91 6.51 -25.09 10.47
CA SER A 91 5.49 -24.18 9.92
C SER A 91 4.08 -24.61 10.33
N LYS A 92 3.83 -25.92 10.44
CA LYS A 92 2.57 -26.46 10.98
C LYS A 92 2.33 -26.10 12.44
N ARG A 93 3.37 -26.13 13.29
CA ARG A 93 3.27 -25.71 14.70
C ARG A 93 3.02 -24.21 14.83
N GLN A 94 3.74 -23.39 14.05
CA GLN A 94 3.48 -21.95 13.96
C GLN A 94 2.04 -21.65 13.56
N GLN A 95 1.56 -22.31 12.50
CA GLN A 95 0.18 -22.15 12.01
C GLN A 95 -0.84 -22.54 13.08
N THR A 96 -0.63 -23.66 13.76
CA THR A 96 -1.52 -24.11 14.84
C THR A 96 -1.55 -23.07 15.96
N ALA A 97 -0.38 -22.63 16.44
CA ALA A 97 -0.30 -21.62 17.50
C ALA A 97 -0.98 -20.30 17.09
N LEU A 98 -0.79 -19.86 15.84
CA LEU A 98 -1.46 -18.66 15.34
C LEU A 98 -2.98 -18.82 15.27
N PHE A 99 -3.47 -20.00 14.89
CA PHE A 99 -4.90 -20.25 14.80
C PHE A 99 -5.53 -20.37 16.19
N ASP A 100 -4.83 -20.99 17.14
CA ASP A 100 -5.24 -20.98 18.56
C ASP A 100 -5.34 -19.54 19.08
N LEU A 101 -4.42 -18.64 18.67
CA LEU A 101 -4.50 -17.21 19.00
C LEU A 101 -5.70 -16.52 18.36
N VAL A 102 -6.04 -16.85 17.11
CA VAL A 102 -7.27 -16.37 16.48
C VAL A 102 -8.49 -16.90 17.24
N GLU A 103 -8.51 -18.14 17.69
CA GLU A 103 -9.65 -18.66 18.48
C GLU A 103 -9.73 -18.04 19.89
N SER A 104 -8.60 -17.58 20.45
CA SER A 104 -8.55 -16.96 21.77
C SER A 104 -9.27 -15.60 21.87
N GLU A 105 -9.85 -15.34 23.04
CA GLU A 105 -10.42 -14.02 23.34
C GLU A 105 -9.33 -12.94 23.38
N PRO A 106 -9.53 -11.78 22.74
CA PRO A 106 -8.60 -10.66 22.87
C PRO A 106 -8.54 -10.14 24.31
N GLU A 107 -7.35 -9.75 24.74
CA GLU A 107 -7.11 -9.25 26.10
C GLU A 107 -7.65 -7.82 26.27
N ASP A 108 -8.28 -7.56 27.40
CA ASP A 108 -8.65 -6.20 27.80
C ASP A 108 -7.49 -5.53 28.54
N VAL A 109 -6.88 -4.54 27.90
CA VAL A 109 -5.83 -3.69 28.46
C VAL A 109 -6.31 -2.26 28.76
N GLY A 110 -7.63 -2.04 28.79
CA GLY A 110 -8.23 -0.73 29.04
C GLY A 110 -8.23 0.21 27.83
N LEU A 111 -8.03 -0.31 26.61
CA LEU A 111 -8.03 0.45 25.35
C LEU A 111 -9.41 0.45 24.63
N GLY A 112 -10.40 -0.23 25.21
CA GLY A 112 -11.78 -0.33 24.73
C GLY A 112 -12.23 -1.77 24.50
N LEU A 113 -13.54 -1.98 24.28
CA LEU A 113 -14.18 -3.30 24.27
C LEU A 113 -15.03 -3.59 23.02
N GLU A 114 -14.98 -2.72 22.01
CA GLU A 114 -15.93 -2.74 20.90
C GLU A 114 -15.47 -3.66 19.76
N GLY A 115 -14.16 -3.70 19.49
CA GLY A 115 -13.55 -4.57 18.49
C GLY A 115 -12.21 -5.14 18.98
N GLY A 116 -11.48 -5.78 18.07
CA GLY A 116 -10.18 -6.39 18.41
C GLY A 116 -9.08 -6.12 17.40
N LEU A 117 -7.84 -6.29 17.85
CA LEU A 117 -6.63 -6.34 17.03
C LEU A 117 -5.83 -7.60 17.40
N LEU A 118 -5.49 -8.41 16.40
CA LEU A 118 -4.44 -9.41 16.48
C LEU A 118 -3.27 -8.92 15.63
N LEU A 119 -2.11 -8.69 16.23
CA LEU A 119 -0.87 -8.41 15.54
C LEU A 119 0.10 -9.57 15.74
N SER A 120 0.73 -10.04 14.68
CA SER A 120 1.66 -11.16 14.72
C SER A 120 2.92 -10.85 13.92
N LEU A 121 4.09 -10.99 14.54
CA LEU A 121 5.39 -11.00 13.86
C LEU A 121 5.91 -12.44 13.85
N ARG A 122 6.36 -12.93 12.68
CA ARG A 122 6.96 -14.26 12.54
C ARG A 122 8.31 -14.22 11.82
N LEU A 123 9.12 -15.25 12.06
CA LEU A 123 10.29 -15.63 11.25
C LEU A 123 9.94 -16.88 10.40
N ASP A 124 10.78 -17.27 9.43
CA ASP A 124 10.63 -18.46 8.58
C ASP A 124 11.34 -19.73 9.11
N ALA A 125 12.29 -19.58 10.03
CA ALA A 125 12.86 -20.66 10.84
C ALA A 125 13.66 -20.06 12.00
N ALA A 126 13.68 -20.73 13.16
CA ALA A 126 14.82 -20.58 14.05
C ALA A 126 15.91 -21.52 13.51
N PRO A 127 17.14 -21.04 13.19
CA PRO A 127 18.25 -21.93 12.89
C PRO A 127 18.36 -22.95 14.03
N ASP A 128 18.48 -24.24 13.73
CA ASP A 128 18.57 -25.29 14.73
C ASP A 128 19.60 -24.92 15.81
N GLY A 129 19.14 -24.65 17.03
CA GLY A 129 19.98 -24.29 18.17
C GLY A 129 20.17 -22.80 18.46
N ASP A 130 19.50 -21.86 17.77
CA ASP A 130 19.61 -20.41 18.01
C ASP A 130 18.29 -19.74 18.43
N GLU A 131 17.54 -20.38 19.35
CA GLU A 131 16.31 -19.84 19.93
C GLU A 131 16.52 -18.46 20.58
N GLY A 132 17.71 -18.24 21.17
CA GLY A 132 18.08 -16.99 21.81
C GLY A 132 18.09 -15.81 20.84
N ARG A 133 18.74 -15.96 19.68
CA ARG A 133 18.79 -14.90 18.66
C ARG A 133 17.44 -14.63 18.03
N SER A 134 16.63 -15.66 17.77
CA SER A 134 15.27 -15.48 17.27
C SER A 134 14.41 -14.71 18.28
N ALA A 135 14.50 -15.05 19.57
CA ALA A 135 13.78 -14.36 20.65
C ALA A 135 14.20 -12.90 20.78
N ASP A 136 15.50 -12.60 20.70
CA ASP A 136 16.02 -11.24 20.77
C ASP A 136 15.60 -10.41 19.56
N ARG A 137 15.64 -10.98 18.35
CA ARG A 137 15.17 -10.31 17.12
C ARG A 137 13.68 -9.99 17.16
N LEU A 138 12.84 -10.96 17.53
CA LEU A 138 11.39 -10.73 17.66
C LEU A 138 11.08 -9.66 18.71
N ARG A 139 11.82 -9.67 19.82
CA ARG A 139 11.71 -8.64 20.86
C ARG A 139 12.10 -7.26 20.34
N SER A 140 13.25 -7.13 19.70
CA SER A 140 13.69 -5.86 19.12
C SER A 140 12.73 -5.33 18.04
N ALA A 141 12.17 -6.21 17.21
CA ALA A 141 11.16 -5.83 16.22
C ALA A 141 9.85 -5.36 16.90
N MET A 142 9.39 -6.05 17.93
CA MET A 142 8.21 -5.66 18.72
C MET A 142 8.45 -4.36 19.52
N GLU A 143 9.68 -4.10 19.96
CA GLU A 143 10.08 -2.86 20.63
C GLU A 143 9.96 -1.64 19.71
N ARG A 144 10.19 -1.84 18.40
CA ARG A 144 10.08 -0.83 17.34
C ARG A 144 8.66 -0.64 16.81
N LEU A 145 7.74 -1.55 17.12
CA LEU A 145 6.32 -1.39 16.81
C LEU A 145 5.65 -0.38 17.74
N GLN A 146 4.83 0.48 17.14
CA GLN A 146 4.06 1.51 17.81
C GLN A 146 2.59 1.39 17.40
N LEU A 147 1.68 1.45 18.36
CA LEU A 147 0.26 1.60 18.10
C LEU A 147 -0.15 3.03 18.45
N ARG A 148 -0.82 3.72 17.52
CA ARG A 148 -1.27 5.11 17.71
C ARG A 148 -2.76 5.24 17.41
N ASP A 149 -3.41 6.18 18.08
CA ASP A 149 -4.80 6.54 17.80
C ASP A 149 -4.94 7.34 16.49
N ALA A 150 -6.18 7.71 16.15
CA ALA A 150 -6.50 8.48 14.95
C ALA A 150 -5.83 9.88 14.91
N MET A 151 -5.44 10.42 16.07
CA MET A 151 -4.78 11.73 16.20
C MET A 151 -3.26 11.60 16.19
N GLY A 152 -2.72 10.38 16.08
CA GLY A 152 -1.29 10.10 16.09
C GLY A 152 -0.68 9.94 17.49
N ASN A 153 -1.49 10.00 18.56
CA ASN A 153 -1.00 9.78 19.92
C ASN A 153 -0.64 8.31 20.10
N GLN A 154 0.56 8.04 20.62
CA GLN A 154 0.96 6.67 20.94
C GLN A 154 0.13 6.13 22.10
N LEU A 155 -0.45 4.94 21.89
CA LEU A 155 -1.18 4.23 22.94
C LEU A 155 -0.15 3.53 23.83
N PRO A 156 -0.03 3.94 25.10
CA PRO A 156 0.81 3.20 26.04
C PRO A 156 0.24 1.79 26.20
N ASP A 157 1.08 0.85 26.61
CA ASP A 157 0.66 -0.43 27.18
C ASP A 157 0.09 -1.50 26.25
N PHE A 158 0.01 -1.30 24.93
CA PHE A 158 -0.50 -2.33 24.01
C PHE A 158 0.34 -3.64 24.04
N ARG A 159 1.61 -3.57 24.45
CA ARG A 159 2.53 -4.72 24.57
C ARG A 159 2.48 -5.45 25.91
N ARG A 160 1.71 -4.98 26.91
CA ARG A 160 1.69 -5.60 28.26
C ARG A 160 1.24 -7.06 28.27
N LYS A 161 0.57 -7.50 27.21
CA LYS A 161 -0.03 -8.82 27.05
C LYS A 161 0.48 -9.52 25.78
N GLU A 162 1.73 -9.24 25.40
CA GLU A 162 2.35 -9.98 24.29
C GLU A 162 2.52 -11.46 24.63
N ILE A 163 2.31 -12.28 23.61
CA ILE A 163 2.42 -13.73 23.65
C ILE A 163 3.69 -14.08 22.88
N ARG A 164 4.68 -14.60 23.60
CA ARG A 164 6.00 -14.93 23.06
C ARG A 164 6.11 -16.44 22.89
N LEU A 165 6.33 -16.88 21.65
CA LEU A 165 6.56 -18.27 21.27
C LEU A 165 7.87 -18.35 20.46
N PRO A 166 9.03 -17.99 21.05
CA PRO A 166 10.30 -17.87 20.34
C PRO A 166 10.79 -19.19 19.73
N GLU A 167 10.46 -20.33 20.32
CA GLU A 167 10.70 -21.67 19.79
C GLU A 167 9.97 -21.92 18.47
N LEU A 168 8.86 -21.20 18.26
CA LEU A 168 8.12 -21.15 17.01
C LEU A 168 8.49 -19.91 16.18
N GLY A 169 9.48 -19.10 16.58
CA GLY A 169 9.81 -17.86 15.87
C GLY A 169 8.61 -16.89 15.75
N LEU A 170 7.75 -16.84 16.77
CA LEU A 170 6.48 -16.11 16.75
C LEU A 170 6.36 -15.19 17.98
N ILE A 171 5.94 -13.94 17.76
CA ILE A 171 5.47 -13.05 18.82
C ILE A 171 4.18 -12.38 18.37
N ALA A 172 3.19 -12.33 19.25
CA ALA A 172 1.87 -11.82 18.91
C ALA A 172 1.27 -10.98 20.04
N VAL A 173 0.29 -10.15 19.69
CA VAL A 173 -0.48 -9.30 20.60
C VAL A 173 -1.95 -9.40 20.17
N ASN A 174 -2.84 -9.79 21.09
CA ASN A 174 -4.28 -9.94 20.85
C ASN A 174 -5.05 -9.06 21.83
N LEU A 175 -5.62 -7.94 21.37
CA LEU A 175 -6.16 -6.87 22.22
C LEU A 175 -7.60 -6.53 21.87
N LYS A 176 -8.38 -6.15 22.89
CA LYS A 176 -9.62 -5.39 22.71
C LYS A 176 -9.30 -3.90 22.55
N LEU A 177 -9.97 -3.26 21.61
CA LEU A 177 -9.82 -1.85 21.27
C LEU A 177 -11.19 -1.19 21.11
N LYS A 178 -11.25 0.12 21.33
CA LYS A 178 -12.40 0.95 20.94
C LYS A 178 -12.54 0.93 19.41
N ALA A 179 -13.76 0.97 18.88
CA ALA A 179 -13.94 1.10 17.44
C ALA A 179 -13.45 2.48 16.97
N GLY A 180 -12.79 2.50 15.83
CA GLY A 180 -12.21 3.72 15.28
C GLY A 180 -11.03 3.48 14.37
N TYR A 181 -10.30 4.57 14.14
CA TYR A 181 -9.15 4.64 13.26
C TYR A 181 -7.86 4.59 14.08
N TYR A 182 -6.89 3.82 13.60
CA TYR A 182 -5.60 3.64 14.26
C TYR A 182 -4.48 3.66 13.24
N LEU A 183 -3.28 3.96 13.72
CA LEU A 183 -2.05 3.87 12.95
C LEU A 183 -1.15 2.82 13.59
N LEU A 184 -0.62 1.92 12.77
CA LEU A 184 0.48 1.07 13.15
C LEU A 184 1.78 1.71 12.64
N GLY A 185 2.68 1.99 13.56
CA GLY A 185 4.01 2.52 13.27
C GLY A 185 5.09 1.46 13.43
N TYR A 186 6.09 1.50 12.56
CA TYR A 186 7.33 0.74 12.72
C TYR A 186 8.52 1.68 12.58
N GLN A 187 9.37 1.69 13.61
CA GLN A 187 10.61 2.47 13.60
C GLN A 187 11.75 1.62 13.03
N ASN A 188 12.41 2.09 11.97
CA ASN A 188 13.58 1.43 11.41
C ASN A 188 14.85 1.75 12.24
N GLU A 189 16.00 1.20 11.83
CA GLU A 189 17.27 1.40 12.57
C GLU A 189 17.81 2.82 12.50
N LYS A 190 17.33 3.61 11.53
CA LYS A 190 17.65 5.03 11.38
C LYS A 190 16.69 5.92 12.16
N GLU A 191 15.90 5.32 13.06
CA GLU A 191 14.86 5.96 13.86
C GLU A 191 13.70 6.52 13.02
N GLU A 192 13.64 6.27 11.72
CA GLU A 192 12.53 6.72 10.89
C GLU A 192 11.30 5.84 11.16
N THR A 193 10.16 6.46 11.44
CA THR A 193 8.91 5.74 11.66
C THR A 193 8.08 5.71 10.37
N VAL A 194 7.72 4.51 9.90
CA VAL A 194 6.73 4.31 8.84
C VAL A 194 5.38 4.01 9.49
N LEU A 195 4.36 4.78 9.12
CA LEU A 195 2.99 4.62 9.58
C LEU A 195 2.14 3.95 8.52
N THR A 196 1.16 3.16 8.97
CA THR A 196 0.13 2.60 8.11
C THR A 196 -1.23 2.57 8.83
N PRO A 197 -2.34 2.90 8.15
CA PRO A 197 -3.63 2.99 8.81
C PRO A 197 -4.32 1.63 8.87
N PHE A 198 -5.12 1.42 9.91
CA PHE A 198 -6.05 0.29 9.99
C PHE A 198 -7.28 0.67 10.80
N TYR A 199 -8.29 -0.20 10.74
CA TYR A 199 -9.60 0.03 11.35
C TYR A 199 -9.89 -0.98 12.43
N VAL A 200 -10.51 -0.51 13.51
CA VAL A 200 -11.18 -1.35 14.49
C VAL A 200 -12.67 -1.10 14.32
N VAL A 201 -13.43 -2.16 14.05
CA VAL A 201 -14.87 -2.07 13.80
C VAL A 201 -15.59 -2.89 14.85
N THR A 202 -16.71 -2.37 15.37
CA THR A 202 -17.49 -3.04 16.42
C THR A 202 -17.89 -4.45 15.99
N GLY A 203 -17.62 -5.45 16.85
CA GLY A 203 -17.93 -6.85 16.57
C GLY A 203 -16.97 -7.53 15.58
N TRP A 204 -15.89 -6.86 15.18
CA TRP A 204 -14.85 -7.41 14.31
C TRP A 204 -13.48 -7.36 14.99
N ARG A 205 -12.62 -8.29 14.60
CA ARG A 205 -11.20 -8.29 14.92
C ARG A 205 -10.39 -8.15 13.65
N THR A 206 -9.58 -7.09 13.59
CA THR A 206 -8.57 -6.88 12.56
C THR A 206 -7.34 -7.68 12.91
N GLN A 207 -6.79 -8.42 11.95
CA GLN A 207 -5.63 -9.28 12.12
C GLN A 207 -4.56 -8.80 11.15
N ALA A 208 -3.35 -8.54 11.64
CA ALA A 208 -2.22 -8.07 10.85
C ALA A 208 -1.02 -8.99 11.09
N TYR A 209 -0.49 -9.55 10.00
CA TYR A 209 0.60 -10.51 10.01
C TYR A 209 1.82 -9.93 9.30
N PHE A 210 2.97 -10.01 9.97
CA PHE A 210 4.24 -9.50 9.50
C PHE A 210 5.25 -10.62 9.48
N HIS A 211 6.06 -10.65 8.43
CA HIS A 211 7.16 -11.58 8.29
C HIS A 211 8.47 -10.82 8.39
N LEU A 212 9.32 -11.25 9.33
CA LEU A 212 10.68 -10.78 9.53
C LEU A 212 11.63 -11.62 8.69
N GLN A 213 12.41 -10.99 7.81
CA GLN A 213 13.36 -11.70 6.95
C GLN A 213 14.67 -11.95 7.74
N ASP A 214 15.36 -13.05 7.43
CA ASP A 214 16.56 -13.49 8.16
C ASP A 214 17.87 -12.81 7.69
N ASP A 215 17.83 -12.03 6.61
CA ASP A 215 18.96 -11.60 5.78
C ASP A 215 19.98 -10.62 6.41
N GLY A 216 20.02 -10.52 7.74
CA GLY A 216 21.23 -10.16 8.49
C GLY A 216 21.35 -8.67 8.83
N ALA A 217 20.64 -7.79 8.13
CA ALA A 217 20.55 -6.38 8.50
C ALA A 217 19.09 -5.98 8.69
N LEU A 218 18.71 -5.65 9.92
CA LEU A 218 17.38 -5.13 10.27
C LEU A 218 17.13 -3.71 9.69
N GLU A 219 18.02 -3.21 8.82
CA GLU A 219 18.06 -1.85 8.29
C GLU A 219 16.75 -1.45 7.60
N TYR A 220 16.02 -2.41 7.00
CA TYR A 220 14.70 -2.14 6.44
C TYR A 220 13.78 -3.36 6.50
N GLN A 221 12.88 -3.36 7.48
CA GLN A 221 11.77 -4.31 7.51
C GLN A 221 10.62 -3.76 6.66
N ASP A 222 10.40 -4.35 5.49
CA ASP A 222 9.30 -3.92 4.63
C ASP A 222 7.95 -4.47 5.14
N PHE A 223 7.18 -3.62 5.80
CA PHE A 223 5.83 -3.93 6.28
C PHE A 223 4.74 -3.66 5.25
N SER A 224 5.10 -3.30 4.02
CA SER A 224 4.16 -3.25 2.90
C SER A 224 3.69 -4.62 2.45
N GLU A 225 4.48 -5.67 2.68
CA GLU A 225 4.12 -7.02 2.27
C GLU A 225 3.19 -7.70 3.25
N ARG A 226 2.87 -7.08 4.39
CA ARG A 226 2.02 -7.64 5.45
C ARG A 226 0.70 -8.19 4.92
N ALA A 227 0.16 -9.20 5.60
CA ALA A 227 -1.17 -9.73 5.33
C ALA A 227 -2.15 -9.14 6.35
N MET A 228 -3.35 -8.77 5.90
CA MET A 228 -4.41 -8.30 6.79
C MET A 228 -5.73 -9.02 6.54
N LEU A 229 -6.40 -9.40 7.60
CA LEU A 229 -7.70 -10.07 7.59
C LEU A 229 -8.62 -9.38 8.60
N MET A 230 -9.92 -9.42 8.39
CA MET A 230 -10.90 -9.14 9.45
C MET A 230 -11.77 -10.37 9.66
N THR A 231 -12.08 -10.69 10.92
CA THR A 231 -12.96 -11.80 11.30
C THR A 231 -13.99 -11.34 12.33
N PRO A 232 -15.18 -11.93 12.40
CA PRO A 232 -16.14 -11.60 13.45
C PRO A 232 -15.55 -11.92 14.83
N SER A 233 -15.74 -11.03 15.80
CA SER A 233 -15.30 -11.26 17.18
C SER A 233 -16.14 -12.35 17.83
N GLY A 234 -15.49 -13.30 18.52
CA GLY A 234 -16.17 -14.40 19.23
C GLY A 234 -16.72 -15.51 18.34
N MET A 235 -16.51 -15.44 17.02
CA MET A 235 -16.81 -16.55 16.11
C MET A 235 -15.53 -17.38 15.92
N GLY A 236 -15.54 -18.63 16.39
CA GLY A 236 -14.51 -19.59 16.04
C GLY A 236 -14.63 -19.91 14.54
N LEU A 237 -13.59 -19.58 13.78
CA LEU A 237 -13.45 -20.05 12.39
C LEU A 237 -12.62 -21.31 12.44
N SER A 238 -13.02 -22.33 11.68
CA SER A 238 -12.19 -23.52 11.59
C SER A 238 -10.82 -23.20 10.97
N HIS A 239 -9.80 -23.97 11.32
CA HIS A 239 -8.46 -23.85 10.72
C HIS A 239 -8.48 -23.94 9.18
N TYR A 240 -9.46 -24.63 8.61
CA TYR A 240 -9.65 -24.73 7.17
C TYR A 240 -10.17 -23.41 6.57
N GLU A 241 -11.19 -22.81 7.17
CA GLU A 241 -11.76 -21.54 6.71
C GLU A 241 -10.75 -20.40 6.83
N LEU A 242 -10.01 -20.32 7.93
CA LEU A 242 -9.00 -19.29 8.14
C LEU A 242 -7.87 -19.39 7.09
N ARG A 243 -7.39 -20.61 6.79
CA ARG A 243 -6.45 -20.85 5.68
C ARG A 243 -6.99 -20.38 4.35
N ARG A 244 -8.23 -20.78 4.03
CA ARG A 244 -8.91 -20.38 2.78
C ARG A 244 -8.99 -18.86 2.68
N TYR A 245 -9.34 -18.16 3.76
CA TYR A 245 -9.50 -16.71 3.75
C TYR A 245 -8.18 -15.96 3.64
N LEU A 246 -7.16 -16.38 4.37
CA LEU A 246 -5.81 -15.83 4.24
C LEU A 246 -5.26 -16.02 2.82
N ARG A 247 -5.48 -17.20 2.22
CA ARG A 247 -5.03 -17.47 0.85
C ARG A 247 -5.75 -16.59 -0.16
N LEU A 248 -7.08 -16.49 -0.07
CA LEU A 248 -7.88 -15.64 -0.94
C LEU A 248 -7.55 -14.14 -0.78
N THR A 249 -7.26 -13.70 0.45
CA THR A 249 -6.77 -12.35 0.75
C THR A 249 -5.49 -12.07 -0.02
N GLU A 250 -4.50 -12.96 0.06
CA GLU A 250 -3.23 -12.77 -0.63
C GLU A 250 -3.36 -12.78 -2.14
N ILE A 251 -4.18 -13.67 -2.71
CA ILE A 251 -4.43 -13.68 -4.15
C ILE A 251 -5.02 -12.34 -4.60
N ALA A 252 -6.05 -11.85 -3.90
CA ALA A 252 -6.66 -10.56 -4.19
C ALA A 252 -5.68 -9.39 -4.00
N ARG A 253 -4.86 -9.44 -2.95
CA ARG A 253 -3.80 -8.49 -2.66
C ARG A 253 -2.78 -8.39 -3.79
N TYR A 254 -2.29 -9.53 -4.28
CA TYR A 254 -1.35 -9.60 -5.40
C TYR A 254 -1.98 -9.11 -6.71
N ALA A 255 -3.25 -9.45 -6.97
CA ALA A 255 -3.95 -8.96 -8.15
C ALA A 255 -4.07 -7.42 -8.16
N LEU A 256 -4.42 -6.82 -7.02
CA LEU A 256 -4.43 -5.36 -6.86
C LEU A 256 -3.04 -4.75 -7.04
N LEU A 257 -2.01 -5.35 -6.45
CA LEU A 257 -0.63 -4.85 -6.58
C LEU A 257 -0.18 -4.81 -8.06
N GLN A 258 -0.62 -5.78 -8.86
CA GLN A 258 -0.29 -5.84 -10.28
C GLN A 258 -1.17 -4.93 -11.15
N GLY A 259 -2.15 -4.23 -10.57
CA GLY A 259 -3.07 -3.35 -11.31
C GLY A 259 -3.90 -4.09 -12.37
N ARG A 260 -4.09 -5.40 -12.22
CA ARG A 260 -4.85 -6.22 -13.17
C ARG A 260 -5.86 -7.08 -12.44
N GLN A 261 -6.97 -7.40 -13.11
CA GLN A 261 -7.94 -8.37 -12.62
C GLN A 261 -7.40 -9.80 -12.78
N ALA A 262 -6.28 -10.11 -12.11
CA ALA A 262 -5.67 -11.44 -12.06
C ALA A 262 -6.35 -12.33 -11.00
N ILE A 263 -7.69 -12.27 -10.98
CA ILE A 263 -8.51 -13.19 -10.22
C ILE A 263 -9.59 -13.76 -11.12
N THR A 264 -9.94 -15.01 -10.87
CA THR A 264 -10.95 -15.73 -11.64
C THR A 264 -12.36 -15.34 -11.22
N ARG A 265 -13.35 -15.81 -11.99
CA ARG A 265 -14.76 -15.57 -11.64
C ARG A 265 -15.12 -16.27 -10.34
N GLU A 266 -14.56 -17.44 -10.09
CA GLU A 266 -14.76 -18.25 -8.89
C GLU A 266 -14.17 -17.56 -7.66
N GLU A 267 -12.96 -17.01 -7.75
CA GLU A 267 -12.35 -16.21 -6.68
C GLU A 267 -13.10 -14.90 -6.45
N MET A 268 -13.51 -14.23 -7.52
CA MET A 268 -14.38 -13.05 -7.40
C MET A 268 -15.67 -13.41 -6.68
N ASN A 269 -16.33 -14.51 -7.05
CA ASN A 269 -17.53 -14.97 -6.37
C ASN A 269 -17.26 -15.31 -4.90
N ALA A 270 -16.12 -15.94 -4.59
CA ALA A 270 -15.71 -16.22 -3.21
C ALA A 270 -15.53 -14.93 -2.41
N LEU A 271 -14.82 -13.92 -2.94
CA LEU A 271 -14.69 -12.61 -2.29
C LEU A 271 -16.07 -11.96 -2.07
N LEU A 272 -16.94 -12.00 -3.08
CA LEU A 272 -18.28 -11.43 -3.02
C LEU A 272 -19.18 -12.14 -2.02
N GLN A 273 -19.03 -13.45 -1.82
CA GLN A 273 -19.84 -14.24 -0.89
C GLN A 273 -19.28 -14.16 0.53
N ASP A 274 -17.99 -14.39 0.71
CA ASP A 274 -17.33 -14.50 2.01
C ASP A 274 -17.07 -13.13 2.67
N LYS A 275 -17.38 -12.01 2.01
CA LYS A 275 -17.24 -10.65 2.61
C LYS A 275 -17.98 -10.47 3.93
N PHE A 276 -19.03 -11.23 4.18
CA PHE A 276 -19.77 -11.21 5.45
C PHE A 276 -19.04 -11.90 6.60
N PHE A 277 -17.92 -12.59 6.31
CA PHE A 277 -16.99 -13.14 7.29
C PHE A 277 -15.65 -12.40 7.29
N ASN A 278 -15.31 -11.71 6.19
CA ASN A 278 -14.17 -10.81 6.11
C ASN A 278 -14.51 -9.57 5.28
N PRO A 279 -14.86 -8.43 5.92
CA PRO A 279 -15.23 -7.20 5.25
C PRO A 279 -14.18 -6.68 4.26
N LEU A 280 -12.90 -7.02 4.46
CA LEU A 280 -11.84 -6.66 3.52
C LEU A 280 -12.03 -7.28 2.14
N PHE A 281 -12.69 -8.45 2.03
CA PHE A 281 -13.05 -9.01 0.72
C PHE A 281 -14.01 -8.13 -0.07
N GLY A 282 -14.88 -7.38 0.61
CA GLY A 282 -15.73 -6.38 -0.04
C GLY A 282 -14.90 -5.27 -0.68
N LEU A 283 -13.89 -4.77 0.04
CA LEU A 283 -12.95 -3.76 -0.48
C LEU A 283 -12.12 -4.31 -1.64
N PHE A 284 -11.55 -5.51 -1.50
CA PHE A 284 -10.79 -6.16 -2.56
C PHE A 284 -11.64 -6.40 -3.82
N ALA A 285 -12.82 -6.98 -3.67
CA ALA A 285 -13.72 -7.25 -4.79
C ALA A 285 -14.13 -5.97 -5.51
N ALA A 286 -14.44 -4.89 -4.77
CA ALA A 286 -14.82 -3.62 -5.36
C ALA A 286 -13.68 -3.01 -6.19
N HIS A 287 -12.45 -2.98 -5.67
CA HIS A 287 -11.30 -2.50 -6.43
C HIS A 287 -10.95 -3.38 -7.63
N LEU A 288 -11.03 -4.71 -7.49
CA LEU A 288 -10.79 -5.63 -8.61
C LEU A 288 -11.86 -5.49 -9.71
N LEU A 289 -13.11 -5.16 -9.36
CA LEU A 289 -14.15 -4.80 -10.32
C LEU A 289 -13.85 -3.48 -11.05
N LEU A 290 -13.28 -2.49 -10.35
CA LEU A 290 -12.86 -1.22 -10.93
C LEU A 290 -11.73 -1.37 -11.95
N LEU A 291 -10.87 -2.38 -11.82
CA LEU A 291 -9.82 -2.69 -12.80
C LEU A 291 -10.35 -3.26 -14.13
N SER A 292 -11.63 -3.64 -14.19
CA SER A 292 -12.23 -4.14 -15.43
C SER A 292 -12.40 -2.98 -16.43
N PRO A 293 -12.13 -3.17 -17.74
CA PRO A 293 -12.37 -2.12 -18.74
C PRO A 293 -13.82 -1.66 -18.83
N ARG A 294 -14.77 -2.49 -18.41
CA ARG A 294 -16.21 -2.20 -18.35
C ARG A 294 -16.79 -2.73 -17.04
N PRO A 295 -16.57 -2.03 -15.92
CA PRO A 295 -17.04 -2.48 -14.61
C PRO A 295 -18.56 -2.64 -14.59
N ASN A 296 -19.05 -3.73 -14.02
CA ASN A 296 -20.49 -3.89 -13.76
C ASN A 296 -20.87 -2.95 -12.60
N GLN A 297 -21.42 -1.78 -12.94
CA GLN A 297 -21.71 -0.71 -11.99
C GLN A 297 -22.76 -1.10 -10.94
N ASP A 298 -23.75 -1.92 -11.30
CA ASP A 298 -24.79 -2.37 -10.37
C ASP A 298 -24.24 -3.35 -9.33
N LEU A 299 -23.40 -4.29 -9.79
CA LEU A 299 -22.67 -5.18 -8.89
C LEU A 299 -21.75 -4.38 -7.97
N LEU A 300 -20.96 -3.45 -8.53
CA LEU A 300 -20.07 -2.60 -7.75
C LEU A 300 -20.83 -1.79 -6.69
N LYS A 301 -21.94 -1.14 -7.05
CA LYS A 301 -22.82 -0.43 -6.12
C LYS A 301 -23.32 -1.34 -5.00
N THR A 302 -23.71 -2.57 -5.33
CA THR A 302 -24.18 -3.57 -4.36
C THR A 302 -23.07 -3.99 -3.40
N VAL A 303 -21.85 -4.20 -3.91
CA VAL A 303 -20.68 -4.55 -3.10
C VAL A 303 -20.32 -3.42 -2.15
N ILE A 304 -20.25 -2.18 -2.65
CA ILE A 304 -19.97 -0.99 -1.84
C ILE A 304 -21.02 -0.85 -0.73
N HIS A 305 -22.32 -0.94 -1.07
CA HIS A 305 -23.41 -0.82 -0.09
C HIS A 305 -23.31 -1.88 1.02
N ASN A 306 -23.11 -3.15 0.64
CA ASN A 306 -22.98 -4.24 1.62
C ASN A 306 -21.74 -4.07 2.50
N THR A 307 -20.62 -3.65 1.92
CA THR A 307 -19.36 -3.47 2.65
C THR A 307 -19.42 -2.25 3.58
N ALA A 308 -20.09 -1.18 3.16
CA ALA A 308 -20.41 -0.03 4.00
C ALA A 308 -21.30 -0.40 5.20
N GLY A 309 -22.22 -1.36 5.04
CA GLY A 309 -23.01 -1.90 6.15
C GLY A 309 -22.18 -2.60 7.23
N MET A 310 -20.98 -3.10 6.87
CA MET A 310 -20.08 -3.77 7.81
C MET A 310 -19.01 -2.84 8.37
N LEU A 311 -18.38 -2.01 7.52
CA LEU A 311 -17.27 -1.13 7.91
C LEU A 311 -17.71 0.28 8.33
N GLY A 312 -18.94 0.67 8.03
CA GLY A 312 -19.45 2.03 8.17
C GLY A 312 -19.41 2.82 6.86
N VAL A 313 -20.42 3.65 6.64
CA VAL A 313 -20.54 4.51 5.44
C VAL A 313 -19.48 5.61 5.38
N ASP A 314 -18.96 6.02 6.54
CA ASP A 314 -17.91 7.04 6.66
C ASP A 314 -16.48 6.44 6.58
N ASN A 315 -16.35 5.13 6.35
CA ASN A 315 -15.06 4.48 6.22
C ASN A 315 -14.30 5.04 5.00
N PRO A 316 -13.01 5.44 5.12
CA PRO A 316 -12.29 6.08 4.03
C PRO A 316 -12.17 5.24 2.75
N ASP A 317 -11.99 3.92 2.85
CA ASP A 317 -11.98 3.04 1.66
C ASP A 317 -13.36 2.97 0.99
N ILE A 318 -14.44 2.99 1.77
CA ILE A 318 -15.82 3.03 1.25
C ILE A 318 -16.11 4.37 0.55
N LEU A 319 -15.68 5.49 1.13
CA LEU A 319 -15.80 6.81 0.51
C LEU A 319 -15.04 6.87 -0.82
N ALA A 320 -13.82 6.33 -0.86
CA ALA A 320 -13.04 6.23 -2.09
C ALA A 320 -13.77 5.41 -3.16
N LEU A 321 -14.32 4.24 -2.81
CA LEU A 321 -15.09 3.44 -3.76
C LEU A 321 -16.36 4.16 -4.26
N GLY A 322 -17.02 4.93 -3.40
CA GLY A 322 -18.16 5.78 -3.79
C GLY A 322 -17.78 6.85 -4.82
N VAL A 323 -16.59 7.46 -4.65
CA VAL A 323 -16.02 8.43 -5.59
C VAL A 323 -15.72 7.79 -6.94
N ALA A 324 -15.05 6.63 -6.94
CA ALA A 324 -14.79 5.88 -8.18
C ALA A 324 -16.08 5.52 -8.91
N LEU A 325 -17.11 5.06 -8.18
CA LEU A 325 -18.40 4.73 -8.79
C LEU A 325 -19.10 5.96 -9.39
N ALA A 326 -19.05 7.12 -8.73
CA ALA A 326 -19.62 8.36 -9.26
C ALA A 326 -18.88 8.81 -10.53
N ALA A 327 -17.54 8.73 -10.53
CA ALA A 327 -16.72 9.04 -11.71
C ALA A 327 -17.07 8.14 -12.91
N LEU A 328 -17.26 6.84 -12.70
CA LEU A 328 -17.70 5.91 -13.75
C LEU A 328 -19.08 6.25 -14.35
N LYS A 329 -19.91 6.99 -13.61
CA LYS A 329 -21.23 7.45 -14.05
C LYS A 329 -21.23 8.85 -14.65
N GLY A 330 -20.10 9.55 -14.59
CA GLY A 330 -20.06 10.99 -14.89
C GLY A 330 -20.87 11.82 -13.90
N GLU A 331 -21.08 11.30 -12.68
CA GLU A 331 -21.79 11.97 -11.60
C GLU A 331 -20.78 12.70 -10.70
N THR A 332 -21.21 13.80 -10.09
CA THR A 332 -20.45 14.41 -9.00
C THR A 332 -20.52 13.51 -7.76
N PRO A 333 -19.39 13.16 -7.14
CA PRO A 333 -19.41 12.30 -5.97
C PRO A 333 -20.17 12.98 -4.83
N PHE A 334 -21.19 12.29 -4.31
CA PHE A 334 -21.89 12.73 -3.10
C PHE A 334 -20.96 12.55 -1.91
N MET A 335 -20.42 13.65 -1.40
CA MET A 335 -19.56 13.64 -0.22
C MET A 335 -20.29 14.22 0.98
N SER A 336 -20.07 13.61 2.14
CA SER A 336 -20.40 14.24 3.41
C SER A 336 -19.69 15.60 3.50
N LEU A 337 -20.37 16.60 4.07
CA LEU A 337 -19.81 17.93 4.32
C LEU A 337 -18.51 17.87 5.13
N SER A 338 -18.27 16.78 5.86
CA SER A 338 -17.06 16.58 6.66
C SER A 338 -15.84 16.07 5.90
N GLY A 339 -15.97 15.70 4.62
CA GLY A 339 -14.89 15.13 3.82
C GLY A 339 -14.31 13.81 4.37
N VAL A 340 -13.14 13.42 3.87
CA VAL A 340 -12.40 12.24 4.35
C VAL A 340 -11.62 12.63 5.61
N LYS A 341 -11.97 12.00 6.74
CA LYS A 341 -11.37 12.34 8.05
C LYS A 341 -10.05 11.63 8.33
N PHE A 342 -9.80 10.50 7.67
CA PHE A 342 -8.65 9.62 7.94
C PHE A 342 -8.19 8.94 6.66
N PRO A 343 -6.90 8.60 6.50
CA PRO A 343 -6.43 7.92 5.30
C PRO A 343 -7.06 6.53 5.11
N PRO A 344 -7.30 6.11 3.85
CA PRO A 344 -7.72 4.75 3.51
C PRO A 344 -6.63 3.73 3.81
N MET A 345 -7.02 2.48 4.08
CA MET A 345 -6.10 1.38 4.33
C MET A 345 -5.44 0.89 3.04
N LEU A 346 -6.16 0.88 1.92
CA LEU A 346 -5.64 0.43 0.63
C LEU A 346 -5.04 1.59 -0.17
N SER A 347 -3.87 1.34 -0.78
CA SER A 347 -3.26 2.28 -1.74
C SER A 347 -4.14 2.53 -2.96
N ALA A 348 -4.92 1.52 -3.39
CA ALA A 348 -5.88 1.67 -4.47
C ALA A 348 -6.99 2.68 -4.14
N SER A 349 -7.53 2.62 -2.91
CA SER A 349 -8.49 3.63 -2.41
C SER A 349 -7.85 5.00 -2.33
N TRP A 350 -6.61 5.07 -1.85
CA TRP A 350 -5.87 6.33 -1.78
C TRP A 350 -5.77 7.00 -3.15
N ASN A 351 -5.35 6.25 -4.16
CA ASN A 351 -5.21 6.74 -5.53
C ASN A 351 -6.52 7.31 -6.08
N VAL A 352 -7.66 6.68 -5.79
CA VAL A 352 -8.98 7.23 -6.17
C VAL A 352 -9.25 8.58 -5.49
N LEU A 353 -8.85 8.74 -4.22
CA LEU A 353 -9.03 10.00 -3.52
C LEU A 353 -8.10 11.09 -4.08
N LEU A 354 -6.90 10.76 -4.56
CA LEU A 354 -5.92 11.74 -5.08
C LEU A 354 -6.46 12.57 -6.26
N ASP A 355 -7.38 12.00 -7.03
CA ASP A 355 -8.05 12.69 -8.13
C ASP A 355 -9.09 13.72 -7.65
N GLN A 356 -9.26 13.89 -6.34
CA GLN A 356 -10.22 14.81 -5.72
C GLN A 356 -9.50 15.79 -4.75
N PRO A 357 -8.78 16.81 -5.28
CA PRO A 357 -7.96 17.73 -4.47
C PRO A 357 -8.69 18.37 -3.29
N GLN A 358 -9.99 18.63 -3.45
CA GLN A 358 -10.86 19.19 -2.42
C GLN A 358 -10.95 18.33 -1.14
N MET A 359 -10.62 17.04 -1.22
CA MET A 359 -10.62 16.14 -0.07
C MET A 359 -9.41 16.32 0.85
N PHE A 360 -8.29 16.84 0.33
CA PHE A 360 -7.04 16.98 1.09
C PHE A 360 -6.92 18.34 1.77
N ALA A 361 -7.48 19.39 1.17
CA ALA A 361 -7.22 20.77 1.57
C ALA A 361 -7.53 21.06 3.05
N ALA A 362 -8.59 20.46 3.59
CA ALA A 362 -9.02 20.67 4.97
C ALA A 362 -8.39 19.69 5.99
N ASN A 363 -7.68 18.65 5.53
CA ASN A 363 -7.19 17.59 6.41
C ASN A 363 -5.65 17.54 6.45
N PRO A 364 -5.01 18.00 7.54
CA PRO A 364 -3.55 18.02 7.64
C PRO A 364 -2.94 16.61 7.58
N ILE A 365 -3.62 15.58 8.10
CA ILE A 365 -3.13 14.19 8.06
C ILE A 365 -3.07 13.71 6.61
N LEU A 366 -4.10 13.96 5.79
CA LEU A 366 -4.08 13.51 4.39
C LEU A 366 -3.00 14.23 3.57
N ARG A 367 -2.72 15.51 3.87
CA ARG A 367 -1.61 16.23 3.23
C ARG A 367 -0.26 15.64 3.61
N GLU A 368 -0.06 15.33 4.89
CA GLU A 368 1.15 14.65 5.36
C GLU A 368 1.34 13.30 4.65
N VAL A 369 0.29 12.48 4.63
CA VAL A 369 0.29 11.18 3.96
C VAL A 369 0.70 11.36 2.49
N ALA A 370 0.07 12.28 1.77
CA ALA A 370 0.34 12.51 0.36
C ALA A 370 1.78 12.93 0.07
N ALA A 371 2.37 13.75 0.93
CA ALA A 371 3.74 14.24 0.78
C ALA A 371 4.81 13.19 1.13
N ARG A 372 4.44 12.12 1.85
CA ARG A 372 5.39 11.21 2.51
C ARG A 372 5.14 9.74 2.24
N GLN A 373 4.34 9.42 1.23
CA GLN A 373 4.06 8.05 0.86
C GLN A 373 5.34 7.26 0.65
N VAL A 374 5.36 6.06 1.20
CA VAL A 374 6.36 5.06 0.90
C VAL A 374 5.70 4.13 -0.12
N ALA A 375 6.13 4.22 -1.37
CA ALA A 375 5.55 3.46 -2.48
C ALA A 375 5.94 1.97 -2.37
N GLN A 376 5.21 1.24 -1.54
CA GLN A 376 5.44 -0.17 -1.31
C GLN A 376 4.09 -0.84 -1.09
N GLY A 377 3.70 -1.70 -2.03
CA GLY A 377 2.62 -2.64 -1.82
C GLY A 377 1.17 -2.12 -1.95
N PRO A 378 0.21 -2.98 -1.59
CA PRO A 378 -1.24 -2.77 -1.71
C PRO A 378 -1.81 -1.91 -0.58
N TRP A 379 -1.04 -1.70 0.48
CA TRP A 379 -1.44 -0.98 1.67
C TRP A 379 -0.82 0.41 1.72
N LEU A 380 -1.60 1.39 2.14
CA LEU A 380 -1.10 2.76 2.26
C LEU A 380 -0.10 2.86 3.41
N ALA A 381 1.06 3.45 3.14
CA ALA A 381 2.09 3.72 4.15
C ALA A 381 2.81 5.04 3.86
N TRP A 382 3.26 5.72 4.92
CA TRP A 382 4.03 6.96 4.81
C TRP A 382 5.04 7.12 5.93
N ARG A 383 6.06 7.95 5.73
CA ARG A 383 7.03 8.30 6.79
C ARG A 383 6.48 9.40 7.68
N LEU A 384 6.55 9.20 8.99
CA LEU A 384 6.27 10.23 9.99
C LEU A 384 7.46 11.18 10.10
N GLU A 385 7.22 12.50 10.17
CA GLU A 385 8.28 13.40 10.68
C GLU A 385 8.44 13.17 12.17
N GLU A 386 9.65 12.87 12.59
CA GLU A 386 9.98 13.07 13.99
C GLU A 386 10.13 14.57 14.25
N GLU A 387 9.25 15.12 15.09
CA GLU A 387 9.53 16.40 15.75
C GLU A 387 10.76 16.22 16.64
N VAL A 388 11.92 16.67 16.16
CA VAL A 388 13.13 16.71 16.98
C VAL A 388 12.96 17.78 18.06
N GLY A 389 12.41 17.39 19.23
CA GLY A 389 12.37 18.21 20.44
C GLY A 389 11.16 19.14 20.61
N GLY A 390 9.98 18.79 20.09
CA GLY A 390 8.73 19.54 20.33
C GLY A 390 8.68 20.92 19.65
N ARG A 391 9.55 21.13 18.67
CA ARG A 391 9.45 22.16 17.64
C ARG A 391 9.76 21.49 16.32
N ILE A 392 9.02 21.82 15.26
CA ILE A 392 9.48 21.62 13.87
C ILE A 392 10.69 22.53 13.69
N VAL A 393 11.86 22.09 14.16
CA VAL A 393 13.13 22.73 13.91
C VAL A 393 13.72 21.96 12.74
N ALA A 394 13.81 22.62 11.58
CA ALA A 394 14.75 22.20 10.56
C ALA A 394 16.08 21.91 11.28
N ARG A 395 16.54 20.65 11.29
CA ARG A 395 17.80 20.27 11.95
C ARG A 395 18.84 21.33 11.56
N PRO A 396 19.45 22.08 12.50
CA PRO A 396 20.55 22.97 12.18
C PRO A 396 21.79 22.11 11.95
N GLY A 397 21.74 21.25 10.93
CA GLY A 397 22.92 20.81 10.24
C GLY A 397 23.33 22.01 9.40
N GLY A 398 24.47 22.62 9.72
CA GLY A 398 25.11 23.55 8.80
C GLY A 398 25.15 22.88 7.43
N SER A 399 24.44 23.46 6.46
CA SER A 399 24.46 23.05 5.07
C SER A 399 25.92 22.88 4.65
N ALA A 400 26.39 21.64 4.55
CA ALA A 400 27.71 21.31 4.01
C ALA A 400 27.67 21.32 2.48
N LEU A 401 26.83 22.17 1.88
CA LEU A 401 26.87 22.44 0.46
C LEU A 401 28.18 23.18 0.17
N SER A 402 28.88 22.74 -0.86
CA SER A 402 30.11 23.42 -1.27
C SER A 402 29.83 24.91 -1.55
N PRO A 403 30.78 25.82 -1.25
CA PRO A 403 30.64 27.25 -1.57
C PRO A 403 30.24 27.55 -3.02
N GLN A 404 30.55 26.63 -3.95
CA GLN A 404 30.18 26.71 -5.36
C GLN A 404 28.66 26.62 -5.60
N ILE A 405 27.91 25.90 -4.76
CA ILE A 405 26.45 25.77 -4.90
C ILE A 405 25.75 27.04 -4.39
N LEU A 406 26.27 27.62 -3.29
CA LEU A 406 25.75 28.86 -2.71
C LEU A 406 25.82 30.01 -3.73
N GLU A 407 26.90 30.10 -4.51
CA GLU A 407 27.04 31.07 -5.60
C GLU A 407 26.10 30.79 -6.79
N LEU A 408 25.79 29.52 -7.09
CA LEU A 408 24.94 29.13 -8.22
C LEU A 408 23.43 29.29 -7.95
N THR A 409 22.98 29.29 -6.68
CA THR A 409 21.55 29.39 -6.30
C THR A 409 21.01 30.83 -6.16
N LEU A 410 21.82 31.87 -6.41
CA LEU A 410 21.50 33.28 -6.10
C LEU A 410 20.34 33.92 -6.90
N ASN A 411 19.66 33.20 -7.79
CA ASN A 411 18.59 33.74 -8.65
C ASN A 411 17.20 33.12 -8.37
N ILE A 412 16.85 32.91 -7.10
CA ILE A 412 15.47 32.51 -6.76
C ILE A 412 14.60 33.77 -6.68
N SER A 413 13.83 33.99 -7.75
CA SER A 413 12.97 35.17 -7.88
C SER A 413 11.80 35.12 -6.89
N SER A 414 11.58 36.22 -6.16
CA SER A 414 10.40 36.43 -5.29
C SER A 414 9.06 36.25 -6.04
N ASN A 415 9.07 36.32 -7.37
CA ASN A 415 7.90 36.05 -8.21
C ASN A 415 7.46 34.58 -8.18
N ILE A 416 8.37 33.62 -8.04
CA ILE A 416 8.04 32.18 -7.97
C ILE A 416 7.25 31.91 -6.70
N LEU A 417 7.76 32.38 -5.55
CA LEU A 417 7.09 32.27 -4.26
C LEU A 417 5.73 32.97 -4.27
N LYS A 418 5.61 34.13 -4.92
CA LYS A 418 4.34 34.85 -5.02
C LYS A 418 3.30 34.08 -5.84
N LYS A 419 3.67 33.50 -7.00
CA LYS A 419 2.77 32.69 -7.84
C LYS A 419 2.29 31.44 -7.10
N MET A 420 3.21 30.70 -6.47
CA MET A 420 2.87 29.50 -5.70
C MET A 420 2.03 29.80 -4.45
N ASN A 421 2.33 30.89 -3.74
CA ASN A 421 1.55 31.32 -2.58
C ASN A 421 0.14 31.82 -2.98
N ILE A 422 -0.03 32.47 -4.14
CA ILE A 422 -1.36 32.80 -4.67
C ILE A 422 -2.17 31.53 -4.94
N PHE A 423 -1.55 30.50 -5.53
CA PHE A 423 -2.21 29.23 -5.74
C PHE A 423 -2.64 28.59 -4.41
N THR A 424 -1.72 28.39 -3.47
CA THR A 424 -2.03 27.75 -2.17
C THR A 424 -2.98 28.60 -1.31
N SER A 425 -2.91 29.93 -1.39
CA SER A 425 -3.84 30.84 -0.69
C SER A 425 -5.25 30.89 -1.27
N ASN A 426 -5.41 30.73 -2.60
CA ASN A 426 -6.72 30.60 -3.23
C ASN A 426 -7.43 29.29 -2.82
N TYR A 427 -6.69 28.31 -2.29
CA TYR A 427 -7.21 27.10 -1.66
C TYR A 427 -7.34 27.20 -0.13
N ASN A 428 -7.05 28.35 0.48
CA ASN A 428 -6.97 28.51 1.92
C ASN A 428 -8.33 28.91 2.53
N PHE A 429 -9.08 27.92 3.01
CA PHE A 429 -10.46 28.04 3.51
C PHE A 429 -10.58 28.46 4.99
N SER A 430 -10.03 29.62 5.35
CA SER A 430 -10.02 30.12 6.74
C SER A 430 -11.34 30.77 7.22
N THR A 431 -12.51 30.44 6.65
CA THR A 431 -13.79 30.91 7.22
C THR A 431 -14.83 29.80 7.23
N ALA A 432 -14.89 29.10 8.36
CA ALA A 432 -15.97 28.20 8.70
C ALA A 432 -17.17 29.03 9.18
N ASP A 433 -17.99 29.57 8.29
CA ASP A 433 -19.37 29.96 8.63
C ASP A 433 -20.29 30.03 7.39
N SER A 434 -21.21 29.07 7.33
CA SER A 434 -22.52 29.07 6.68
C SER A 434 -22.72 29.78 5.32
N ALA A 435 -22.42 29.09 4.21
CA ALA A 435 -23.16 29.23 2.96
C ALA A 435 -23.08 27.91 2.15
N PRO A 436 -24.13 27.51 1.40
CA PRO A 436 -24.03 26.42 0.46
C PRO A 436 -23.07 26.78 -0.67
N TRP A 437 -22.01 25.98 -0.82
CA TRP A 437 -20.95 26.16 -1.81
C TRP A 437 -21.51 26.07 -3.24
N THR A 438 -21.57 27.19 -3.94
CA THR A 438 -21.45 27.19 -5.40
C THR A 438 -19.97 27.19 -5.71
N VAL A 439 -19.43 26.07 -6.21
CA VAL A 439 -18.12 26.06 -6.86
C VAL A 439 -18.24 27.05 -8.01
N ALA A 440 -17.67 28.25 -7.84
CA ALA A 440 -17.47 29.15 -8.96
C ALA A 440 -16.66 28.37 -10.00
N ASP A 441 -17.07 28.46 -11.26
CA ASP A 441 -16.38 27.88 -12.40
C ASP A 441 -14.95 28.45 -12.46
N THR A 442 -14.02 27.87 -11.69
CA THR A 442 -12.64 28.34 -11.59
C THR A 442 -11.95 27.92 -12.87
N THR A 443 -12.00 28.83 -13.84
CA THR A 443 -11.17 28.89 -15.03
C THR A 443 -9.72 28.49 -14.73
N SER A 444 -9.09 27.81 -15.70
CA SER A 444 -7.71 27.29 -15.79
C SER A 444 -6.52 28.17 -15.34
N GLY A 445 -6.75 29.35 -14.77
CA GLY A 445 -5.71 30.28 -14.32
C GLY A 445 -4.78 29.74 -13.22
N PRO A 446 -5.29 29.17 -12.10
CA PRO A 446 -4.45 28.78 -10.97
C PRO A 446 -3.42 27.69 -11.33
N GLU A 447 -3.82 26.70 -12.12
CA GLU A 447 -2.92 25.61 -12.52
C GLU A 447 -1.86 26.08 -13.52
N GLN A 448 -2.21 27.04 -14.39
CA GLN A 448 -1.27 27.64 -15.32
C GLN A 448 -0.21 28.47 -14.59
N ASP A 449 -0.59 29.17 -13.53
CA ASP A 449 0.35 29.92 -12.67
C ASP A 449 1.33 28.97 -11.96
N VAL A 450 0.85 27.81 -11.51
CA VAL A 450 1.71 26.76 -10.94
C VAL A 450 2.65 26.20 -12.00
N LEU A 451 2.14 25.87 -13.19
CA LEU A 451 2.99 25.39 -14.29
C LEU A 451 4.09 26.40 -14.62
N GLU A 452 3.77 27.68 -14.69
CA GLU A 452 4.75 28.73 -14.96
C GLU A 452 5.78 28.85 -13.82
N ALA A 453 5.34 28.77 -12.57
CA ALA A 453 6.24 28.76 -11.42
C ALA A 453 7.18 27.53 -11.43
N ILE A 454 6.71 26.38 -11.94
CA ILE A 454 7.52 25.17 -12.11
C ILE A 454 8.55 25.35 -13.22
N LYS A 455 8.17 25.92 -14.37
CA LYS A 455 9.10 26.26 -15.46
C LYS A 455 10.18 27.21 -14.95
N ASP A 456 9.77 28.26 -14.23
CA ASP A 456 10.68 29.23 -13.61
C ASP A 456 11.64 28.52 -12.62
N LEU A 457 11.13 27.64 -11.75
CA LEU A 457 11.93 26.89 -10.79
C LEU A 457 12.91 25.93 -11.50
N ALA A 458 12.47 25.25 -12.55
CA ALA A 458 13.29 24.34 -13.35
C ALA A 458 14.47 25.07 -14.01
N CYS A 459 14.21 26.18 -14.71
CA CYS A 459 15.23 26.90 -15.46
C CYS A 459 16.25 27.65 -14.59
N ASN A 460 15.82 28.18 -13.45
CA ASN A 460 16.64 29.09 -12.64
C ASN A 460 17.55 28.40 -11.61
N ASN A 461 17.63 27.06 -11.59
CA ASN A 461 18.43 26.31 -10.63
C ASN A 461 19.43 25.34 -11.28
N PRO A 462 20.60 25.11 -10.65
CA PRO A 462 21.62 24.18 -11.10
C PRO A 462 21.28 22.73 -10.65
N TRP A 463 20.22 22.14 -11.20
CA TRP A 463 19.69 20.87 -10.68
C TRP A 463 20.69 19.70 -10.75
N ARG A 464 21.59 19.64 -11.75
CA ARG A 464 22.64 18.62 -11.82
C ARG A 464 23.55 18.68 -10.59
N GLU A 465 23.97 19.88 -10.20
CA GLU A 465 24.81 20.13 -9.03
C GLU A 465 24.03 19.84 -7.73
N ILE A 466 22.80 20.34 -7.61
CA ILE A 466 21.91 20.09 -6.46
C ILE A 466 21.74 18.58 -6.23
N ILE A 467 21.42 17.82 -7.29
CA ILE A 467 21.25 16.36 -7.23
C ILE A 467 22.56 15.67 -6.83
N ARG A 468 23.69 16.08 -7.43
CA ARG A 468 25.01 15.50 -7.13
C ARG A 468 25.36 15.66 -5.65
N GLU A 469 25.07 16.83 -5.09
CA GLU A 469 25.48 17.22 -3.76
C GLU A 469 24.53 16.63 -2.71
N GLN A 470 23.24 16.56 -3.02
CA GLN A 470 22.30 15.78 -2.22
C GLN A 470 22.68 14.28 -2.16
N LYS A 471 23.08 13.69 -3.28
CA LYS A 471 23.58 12.29 -3.32
C LYS A 471 24.85 12.12 -2.51
N LYS A 472 25.79 13.08 -2.59
CA LYS A 472 27.03 13.08 -1.82
C LYS A 472 26.75 13.17 -0.32
N ALA A 473 25.95 14.13 0.10
CA ALA A 473 25.51 14.33 1.48
C ALA A 473 24.85 13.07 2.06
N THR A 474 23.95 12.43 1.28
CA THR A 474 23.30 11.17 1.67
C THR A 474 24.30 10.03 1.87
N ARG A 475 25.33 9.91 1.00
CA ARG A 475 26.38 8.89 1.12
C ARG A 475 27.31 9.12 2.30
N GLU A 476 27.60 10.38 2.61
CA GLU A 476 28.51 10.79 3.69
C GLU A 476 27.80 10.84 5.06
N GLY A 477 26.47 10.64 5.12
CA GLY A 477 25.68 10.75 6.34
C GLY A 477 25.57 12.19 6.88
N VAL A 478 26.06 13.17 6.12
CA VAL A 478 25.98 14.59 6.45
C VAL A 478 24.63 15.05 5.92
N GLY A 479 23.63 15.20 6.79
CA GLY A 479 22.25 15.55 6.40
C GLY A 479 22.23 16.66 5.34
N GLY A 480 21.76 16.33 4.14
CA GLY A 480 21.77 17.22 2.97
C GLY A 480 20.74 18.35 3.08
N LEU A 481 20.07 18.67 1.97
CA LEU A 481 19.05 19.73 1.86
C LEU A 481 17.79 19.54 2.75
N ASN A 482 17.75 18.52 3.63
CA ASN A 482 16.58 18.12 4.42
C ASN A 482 15.29 18.09 3.57
N LEU A 483 15.40 17.46 2.39
CA LEU A 483 14.30 17.31 1.45
C LEU A 483 13.40 16.15 1.87
N THR A 484 12.10 16.31 1.69
CA THR A 484 11.14 15.21 1.83
C THR A 484 11.36 14.17 0.74
N SER A 485 10.86 12.94 0.92
CA SER A 485 10.92 11.89 -0.12
C SER A 485 10.30 12.37 -1.43
N LEU A 486 9.17 13.10 -1.37
CA LEU A 486 8.56 13.70 -2.55
C LEU A 486 9.49 14.72 -3.22
N GLN A 487 10.07 15.65 -2.46
CA GLN A 487 11.01 16.64 -3.02
C GLN A 487 12.22 15.98 -3.68
N ILE A 488 12.77 14.92 -3.09
CA ILE A 488 13.87 14.14 -3.69
C ILE A 488 13.43 13.53 -5.02
N SER A 489 12.23 12.97 -5.10
CA SER A 489 11.65 12.43 -6.34
C SER A 489 11.35 13.51 -7.38
N LEU A 490 11.09 14.75 -6.97
CA LEU A 490 10.88 15.90 -7.86
C LEU A 490 12.18 16.41 -8.51
N LEU A 491 13.36 16.19 -7.93
CA LEU A 491 14.62 16.75 -8.47
C LEU A 491 14.96 16.27 -9.89
N PRO A 492 14.94 14.95 -10.21
CA PRO A 492 15.23 14.50 -11.58
C PRO A 492 14.22 15.02 -12.59
N MET A 493 12.97 15.23 -12.16
CA MET A 493 11.92 15.78 -13.00
C MET A 493 12.16 17.26 -13.31
N LEU A 494 12.54 18.07 -12.32
CA LEU A 494 12.91 19.47 -12.54
C LEU A 494 14.12 19.60 -13.47
N GLN A 495 15.09 18.67 -13.37
CA GLN A 495 16.21 18.60 -14.33
C GLN A 495 15.73 18.24 -15.74
N LEU A 496 14.80 17.29 -15.89
CA LEU A 496 14.25 16.91 -17.20
C LEU A 496 13.45 18.05 -17.84
N ILE A 497 12.60 18.72 -17.05
CA ILE A 497 11.85 19.90 -17.48
C ILE A 497 12.81 20.98 -17.97
N LYS A 498 13.91 21.22 -17.24
CA LYS A 498 14.94 22.17 -17.65
C LYS A 498 15.56 21.78 -19.00
N GLU A 499 15.96 20.52 -19.18
CA GLU A 499 16.55 20.02 -20.44
C GLU A 499 15.59 20.19 -21.62
N GLN A 500 14.32 19.83 -21.45
CA GLN A 500 13.27 20.02 -22.46
C GLN A 500 13.12 21.51 -22.84
N LEU A 501 13.04 22.40 -21.85
CA LEU A 501 12.92 23.85 -22.09
C LEU A 501 14.19 24.44 -22.75
N GLU A 502 15.39 23.94 -22.43
CA GLU A 502 16.65 24.35 -23.05
C GLU A 502 16.78 23.87 -24.51
N GLU A 503 16.16 22.74 -24.86
CA GLU A 503 16.05 22.23 -26.24
C GLU A 503 15.03 23.02 -27.09
N GLY A 504 14.25 23.90 -26.46
CA GLY A 504 13.24 24.73 -27.11
C GLY A 504 11.86 24.07 -27.20
N ASP A 505 11.68 22.91 -26.56
CA ASP A 505 10.39 22.24 -26.46
C ASP A 505 9.52 22.92 -25.39
N ASP A 506 8.19 22.89 -25.56
CA ASP A 506 7.26 23.37 -24.53
C ASP A 506 6.97 22.26 -23.52
N PHE A 507 6.75 22.65 -22.27
CA PHE A 507 6.31 21.76 -21.20
C PHE A 507 4.91 22.16 -20.75
N SER A 508 3.96 21.25 -20.89
CA SER A 508 2.53 21.50 -20.71
C SER A 508 1.99 21.04 -19.35
N LEU A 509 0.83 21.56 -18.96
CA LEU A 509 0.12 21.11 -17.76
C LEU A 509 -0.26 19.63 -17.85
N ALA A 510 -0.53 19.13 -19.06
CA ALA A 510 -0.87 17.73 -19.31
C ALA A 510 0.32 16.81 -19.02
N GLU A 511 1.52 17.19 -19.46
CA GLU A 511 2.76 16.46 -19.17
C GLU A 511 3.06 16.49 -17.67
N PHE A 512 2.93 17.64 -17.01
CA PHE A 512 3.12 17.71 -15.57
C PHE A 512 2.14 16.83 -14.79
N ARG A 513 0.85 16.83 -15.17
CA ARG A 513 -0.15 15.92 -14.58
C ARG A 513 0.19 14.45 -14.82
N LEU A 514 0.67 14.09 -16.01
CA LEU A 514 1.12 12.74 -16.33
C LEU A 514 2.30 12.32 -15.44
N MET A 515 3.26 13.23 -15.20
CA MET A 515 4.39 12.99 -14.31
C MET A 515 3.93 12.81 -12.85
N MET A 516 3.03 13.66 -12.36
CA MET A 516 2.48 13.54 -11.00
C MET A 516 1.65 12.27 -10.80
N SER A 517 0.90 11.86 -11.83
CA SER A 517 0.18 10.59 -11.86
C SER A 517 1.15 9.41 -11.74
N GLY A 518 2.28 9.44 -12.46
CA GLY A 518 3.34 8.43 -12.32
C GLY A 518 3.96 8.36 -10.92
N LEU A 519 3.99 9.49 -10.20
CA LEU A 519 4.43 9.54 -8.80
C LEU A 519 3.33 9.23 -7.77
N HIS A 520 2.07 9.14 -8.19
CA HIS A 520 0.92 9.00 -7.29
C HIS A 520 0.83 10.14 -6.25
N VAL A 521 1.02 11.38 -6.72
CA VAL A 521 1.00 12.60 -5.88
C VAL A 521 -0.06 13.56 -6.41
N PRO A 522 -1.00 14.04 -5.57
CA PRO A 522 -1.96 15.07 -5.98
C PRO A 522 -1.26 16.34 -6.43
N PHE A 523 -1.80 17.00 -7.45
CA PHE A 523 -1.26 18.27 -7.96
C PHE A 523 -1.07 19.33 -6.86
N VAL A 524 -2.04 19.46 -5.95
CA VAL A 524 -1.97 20.42 -4.83
C VAL A 524 -0.79 20.13 -3.90
N VAL A 525 -0.53 18.85 -3.62
CA VAL A 525 0.57 18.40 -2.75
C VAL A 525 1.91 18.58 -3.45
N ALA A 526 1.98 18.33 -4.76
CA ALA A 526 3.15 18.63 -5.57
C ALA A 526 3.45 20.14 -5.57
N ALA A 527 2.44 20.99 -5.73
CA ALA A 527 2.59 22.44 -5.69
C ALA A 527 3.10 22.92 -4.32
N GLU A 528 2.53 22.43 -3.21
CA GLU A 528 3.02 22.70 -1.85
C GLU A 528 4.48 22.23 -1.67
N ALA A 529 4.83 21.03 -2.14
CA ALA A 529 6.18 20.50 -2.05
C ALA A 529 7.21 21.31 -2.86
N LEU A 530 6.81 21.82 -4.03
CA LEU A 530 7.64 22.69 -4.87
C LEU A 530 7.79 24.09 -4.27
N GLN A 531 6.76 24.60 -3.60
CA GLN A 531 6.85 25.83 -2.83
C GLN A 531 7.85 25.67 -1.67
N ASP A 532 7.71 24.63 -0.84
CA ASP A 532 8.64 24.35 0.27
C ASP A 532 10.08 24.13 -0.26
N LEU A 533 10.24 23.46 -1.40
CA LEU A 533 11.54 23.30 -2.05
C LEU A 533 12.16 24.65 -2.45
N THR A 534 11.34 25.53 -3.03
CA THR A 534 11.77 26.88 -3.42
C THR A 534 12.23 27.69 -2.20
N GLU A 535 11.50 27.61 -1.09
CA GLU A 535 11.84 28.28 0.17
C GLU A 535 13.16 27.74 0.76
N LYS A 536 13.35 26.42 0.77
CA LYS A 536 14.60 25.78 1.23
C LYS A 536 15.80 26.18 0.38
N LEU A 537 15.65 26.24 -0.93
CA LEU A 537 16.73 26.68 -1.82
C LEU A 537 17.04 28.18 -1.63
N ALA A 538 16.02 29.02 -1.38
CA ALA A 538 16.21 30.44 -1.12
C ALA A 538 16.97 30.70 0.19
N LEU A 539 16.70 29.91 1.24
CA LEU A 539 17.42 29.98 2.51
C LEU A 539 18.92 29.66 2.35
N ILE A 540 19.26 28.80 1.40
CA ILE A 540 20.64 28.42 1.10
C ILE A 540 21.32 29.50 0.27
N ALA A 541 20.61 30.08 -0.70
CA ALA A 541 21.14 31.17 -1.51
C ALA A 541 21.38 32.47 -0.74
N ALA A 542 20.69 32.67 0.39
CA ALA A 542 20.83 33.89 1.19
C ALA A 542 22.28 34.01 1.70
N PRO A 543 22.99 35.14 1.43
CA PRO A 543 24.33 35.34 1.96
C PRO A 543 24.28 35.24 3.47
N SER A 544 25.12 34.38 4.04
CA SER A 544 25.32 34.30 5.48
C SER A 544 25.82 35.68 5.94
N ASN A 545 24.90 36.52 6.42
CA ASN A 545 25.22 37.79 7.05
C ASN A 545 25.97 37.48 8.35
N GLY A 546 27.28 37.31 8.23
CA GLY A 546 28.24 37.23 9.33
C GLY A 546 28.61 38.61 9.86
#